data_AF-A0A4Q5YUV1-F1
#
_entry.id   AF-A0A4Q5YUV1-F1
#
_cell.length_a   1.000
_cell.length_b   1.000
_cell.length_c   1.000
_cell.angle_alpha   90.00
_cell.angle_beta   90.00
_cell.angle_gamma   90.00
#
_symmetry.space_group_name_H-M   'P 1'
#
loop_
_entity.id
_entity.type
_entity.pdbx_description
1 polymer ?
#
loop_
_entity_poly.entity_id
_entity_poly.type
_entity_poly.pdbx_seq_one_letter_code
_entity_poly.pdbx_strand_id
1 'polypeptide(L)' 'LIPQGVTMAEMALRFILANKQVGTIIPGMRKIKNVEANIASSDGKGLPASLLSDLKKHRWDRTPTEWSQ' A
#
# COMPACT_ATOMS: atom_id res chain seq x y z
N LEU A 1 5.49 1.22 -12.37
CA LEU A 1 4.47 0.33 -11.77
C LEU A 1 3.25 1.06 -11.24
N ILE A 2 3.35 2.34 -10.86
CA ILE A 2 2.16 3.11 -10.44
C ILE A 2 1.20 3.25 -11.63
N PRO A 3 -0.07 2.84 -11.52
CA PRO A 3 -1.06 3.03 -12.57
C PRO A 3 -1.28 4.51 -12.89
N GLN A 4 -1.58 4.82 -14.14
CA GLN A 4 -1.92 6.19 -14.53
C GLN A 4 -3.14 6.69 -13.77
N GLY A 5 -3.09 7.92 -13.27
CA GLY A 5 -4.18 8.53 -12.49
C GLY A 5 -4.24 8.08 -11.03
N VAL A 6 -3.39 7.15 -10.59
CA VAL A 6 -3.30 6.71 -9.19
C VAL A 6 -2.09 7.37 -8.54
N THR A 7 -2.27 7.93 -7.35
CA THR A 7 -1.15 8.49 -6.59
C THR A 7 -0.30 7.40 -5.94
N MET A 8 0.96 7.67 -5.62
CA MET A 8 1.80 6.72 -4.88
C MET A 8 1.17 6.32 -3.53
N ALA A 9 0.56 7.27 -2.82
CA ALA A 9 -0.07 7.02 -1.53
C ALA A 9 -1.28 6.08 -1.68
N GLU A 10 -2.16 6.34 -2.64
CA GLU A 10 -3.30 5.47 -2.93
C GLU A 10 -2.83 4.05 -3.33
N MET A 11 -1.83 3.95 -4.22
CA MET A 11 -1.28 2.64 -4.60
C MET A 11 -0.74 1.87 -3.38
N ALA A 12 -0.02 2.53 -2.47
CA ALA A 12 0.53 1.90 -1.28
C ALA A 12 -0.57 1.40 -0.33
N LEU A 13 -1.61 2.20 -0.09
CA LEU A 13 -2.74 1.79 0.75
C LEU A 13 -3.50 0.61 0.12
N ARG A 14 -3.78 0.66 -1.18
CA ARG A 14 -4.44 -0.44 -1.91
C ARG A 14 -3.58 -1.71 -1.94
N PHE A 15 -2.25 -1.58 -1.98
CA PHE A 15 -1.35 -2.72 -1.87
C PHE A 15 -1.47 -3.42 -0.51
N ILE A 16 -1.53 -2.66 0.58
CA ILE A 16 -1.72 -3.22 1.93
C ILE A 16 -3.08 -3.91 2.04
N LEU A 17 -4.16 -3.25 1.58
CA LEU A 17 -5.53 -3.80 1.58
C LEU A 17 -5.74 -5.00 0.64
N ALA A 18 -4.80 -5.25 -0.28
CA ALA A 18 -4.86 -6.45 -1.11
C ALA A 18 -4.69 -7.74 -0.29
N ASN A 19 -4.07 -7.66 0.90
CA ASN A 19 -4.05 -8.76 1.84
C ASN A 19 -5.36 -8.81 2.64
N LYS A 20 -6.16 -9.86 2.42
CA LYS A 20 -7.47 -10.07 3.09
C LYS A 20 -7.38 -10.25 4.61
N GLN A 21 -6.19 -10.51 5.16
CA GLN A 21 -5.98 -10.58 6.61
C GLN A 21 -5.85 -9.19 7.26
N VAL A 22 -5.66 -8.13 6.46
CA VAL A 22 -5.58 -6.76 6.98
C VAL A 22 -6.99 -6.16 7.05
N GLY A 23 -7.47 -5.93 8.27
CA GLY A 23 -8.79 -5.31 8.51
C GLY A 23 -8.77 -3.78 8.51
N THR A 24 -7.65 -3.15 8.90
CA THR A 24 -7.54 -1.70 9.09
C THR A 24 -6.13 -1.21 8.79
N ILE A 25 -6.01 0.01 8.24
CA ILE A 25 -4.76 0.76 8.10
C ILE A 25 -4.90 2.08 8.85
N ILE A 26 -3.86 2.51 9.57
CA ILE A 26 -3.84 3.78 10.32
C ILE A 26 -2.76 4.70 9.73
N PRO A 27 -3.03 5.39 8.60
CA PRO A 27 -2.06 6.31 8.01
C PRO A 27 -2.02 7.64 8.79
N GLY A 28 -0.83 8.08 9.20
CA GLY A 28 -0.64 9.34 9.94
C GLY A 28 -0.67 10.57 9.01
N MET A 29 -1.58 11.52 9.27
CA MET A 29 -1.84 12.65 8.36
C MET A 29 -1.82 14.02 9.06
N ARG A 30 -1.50 15.08 8.30
CA ARG A 30 -1.51 16.50 8.76
C ARG A 30 -2.46 17.42 7.97
N LYS A 31 -3.06 16.94 6.87
CA LYS A 31 -3.92 17.73 5.97
C LYS A 31 -5.20 16.97 5.68
N ILE A 32 -6.35 17.65 5.77
CA ILE A 32 -7.69 17.06 5.56
C ILE A 32 -7.78 16.39 4.19
N LYS A 33 -7.37 17.06 3.12
CA LYS A 33 -7.39 16.50 1.76
C LYS A 33 -6.68 15.15 1.62
N ASN A 34 -5.64 14.89 2.41
CA ASN A 34 -4.96 13.61 2.35
C ASN A 34 -5.69 12.55 3.21
N VAL A 35 -6.37 12.95 4.29
CA VAL A 35 -7.27 12.06 5.05
C VAL A 35 -8.39 11.57 4.13
N GLU A 36 -9.04 12.49 3.42
CA GLU A 36 -10.10 12.18 2.45
C GLU A 36 -9.62 11.22 1.36
N ALA A 37 -8.47 11.53 0.73
CA ALA A 37 -7.88 10.66 -0.30
C ALA A 37 -7.51 9.26 0.22
N ASN A 38 -6.99 9.17 1.45
CA ASN A 38 -6.62 7.89 2.05
C ASN A 38 -7.85 7.03 2.38
N ILE A 39 -8.91 7.64 2.93
CA ILE A 39 -10.17 6.94 3.23
C ILE A 39 -10.79 6.39 1.95
N ALA A 40 -10.75 7.15 0.85
CA ALA A 40 -11.26 6.72 -0.46
C ALA A 40 -10.59 5.45 -1.00
N SER A 41 -9.39 5.09 -0.51
CA SER A 41 -8.71 3.83 -0.87
C SER A 41 -9.36 2.57 -0.26
N SER A 42 -10.28 2.72 0.69
CA SER A 42 -10.97 1.62 1.38
C SER A 42 -12.31 1.23 0.72
N ASP A 43 -12.48 1.52 -0.56
CA ASP A 43 -13.70 1.28 -1.37
C ASP A 43 -13.91 -0.18 -1.81
N GLY A 44 -13.12 -1.12 -1.25
CA GLY A 44 -13.14 -2.54 -1.64
C GLY A 44 -12.43 -2.85 -2.97
N LYS A 45 -11.93 -1.85 -3.70
CA LYS A 45 -11.20 -2.06 -4.95
C LYS A 45 -9.71 -2.26 -4.67
N GLY A 46 -9.19 -3.41 -5.09
CA GLY A 46 -7.77 -3.75 -4.97
C GLY A 46 -6.95 -3.33 -6.19
N LEU A 47 -5.63 -3.59 -6.13
CA LEU A 47 -4.77 -3.54 -7.29
C LEU A 47 -5.00 -4.77 -8.20
N PRO A 48 -4.78 -4.67 -9.52
CA PRO A 48 -4.81 -5.82 -10.42
C PRO A 48 -3.84 -6.92 -9.98
N ALA A 49 -4.24 -8.18 -10.16
CA ALA A 49 -3.42 -9.33 -9.76
C ALA A 49 -2.06 -9.38 -10.49
N SER A 50 -2.01 -8.95 -11.75
CA SER A 50 -0.77 -8.80 -12.52
C SER A 50 0.18 -7.81 -11.87
N LEU A 51 -0.33 -6.64 -11.47
CA LEU A 51 0.46 -5.62 -10.77
C LEU A 51 0.96 -6.12 -9.42
N LEU A 52 0.14 -6.83 -8.64
CA LEU A 52 0.59 -7.46 -7.40
C LEU A 52 1.73 -8.46 -7.64
N SER A 53 1.67 -9.20 -8.75
CA SER A 53 2.71 -10.16 -9.14
C SER A 53 4.01 -9.46 -9.53
N ASP A 54 3.93 -8.33 -10.20
CA ASP A 54 5.10 -7.50 -10.50
C ASP A 54 5.70 -6.86 -9.25
N LEU A 55 4.86 -6.35 -8.34
CA LEU A 55 5.31 -5.74 -7.08
C LEU A 55 6.07 -6.73 -6.19
N LYS A 56 5.73 -8.03 -6.21
CA LYS A 56 6.46 -9.06 -5.47
C LYS A 56 7.95 -9.12 -5.83
N LYS A 57 8.33 -8.79 -7.06
CA LYS A 57 9.74 -8.76 -7.52
C LYS A 57 10.55 -7.66 -6.83
N HIS A 58 9.87 -6.66 -6.27
CA HIS A 58 10.49 -5.54 -5.55
C HIS A 58 10.54 -5.76 -4.04
N ARG A 59 10.20 -6.97 -3.57
CA ARG A 59 10.34 -7.32 -2.17
C ARG A 59 11.80 -7.15 -1.75
N TRP A 60 12.00 -6.36 -0.71
CA TRP A 60 13.32 -6.19 -0.12
C TRP A 60 13.51 -7.23 0.97
N ASP A 61 14.23 -8.30 0.67
CA ASP A 61 14.59 -9.35 1.64
C ASP A 61 15.81 -8.89 2.45
N ARG A 62 15.58 -8.48 3.71
CA ARG A 62 16.66 -8.16 4.66
C ARG A 62 17.12 -9.41 5.37
N THR A 63 18.43 -9.61 5.38
CA THR A 63 19.09 -10.43 6.40
C THR A 63 19.30 -9.56 7.63
N PRO A 64 18.79 -9.93 8.82
CA PRO A 64 18.98 -9.13 10.01
C PRO A 64 20.47 -9.07 10.38
N THR A 65 20.93 -7.89 10.76
CA THR A 65 22.29 -7.61 11.23
C THR A 65 22.33 -7.62 12.76
N GLU A 66 23.50 -7.71 13.39
CA GLU A 66 23.64 -7.78 14.86
C GLU A 66 22.91 -6.66 15.63
N TRP A 67 22.77 -5.46 15.04
CA TRP A 67 22.09 -4.33 15.67
C TRP A 67 20.58 -4.23 15.34
N SER A 68 20.07 -5.07 14.44
CA SER A 68 18.66 -5.13 14.02
C SER A 68 18.00 -6.47 14.31
N GLN A 69 18.63 -7.31 15.15
CA GLN A 69 18.00 -8.47 15.79
C GLN A 69 16.94 -8.01 16.79
#